data_AF-A0A2N0P0S3-F1
#
_entry.id   AF-A0A2N0P0S3-F1
#
_cell.length_a   1.000
_cell.length_b   1.000
_cell.length_c   1.000
_cell.angle_alpha   90.00
_cell.angle_beta   90.00
_cell.angle_gamma   90.00
#
_symmetry.space_group_name_H-M   'P 1'
#
loop_
_entity.id
_entity.type
_entity.pdbx_description
1 polymer ?
#
loop_
_entity_poly.entity_id
_entity_poly.type
_entity_poly.pdbx_seq_one_letter_code
_entity_poly.pdbx_strand_id
1 'polypeptide(L)'
;MKATVNSEYPKSENIGSDLKRIQEVLEFKKSLYGEILQQSGLAWKVFGFPIEETWIYAIKQWLFGLAFHCSAMMNNELNKYDQLFSVDDTKIAELMDNVRMCIKITSQIIQLIGSPNNKLTLSSIVLATSYINWGLSQIDKIENKARSAEVRLMHICDNINHILHHLRIIQDVDGQDSYMVYNHGDNQGLFSQFELQQNLKITENFSGSLVEAGLRLCEHITKPKINSVTGPANFLYMYSEFVVKFVNRVIEYSGMEQLVEQRMRPLIKSLRNMEAALPAV
;
A
#
# COMPACT_ATOMS: atom_id res chain seq x y z
N MET A 1 -29.13 13.12 -7.14
CA MET A 1 -28.26 11.94 -6.94
C MET A 1 -27.14 12.11 -5.90
N LYS A 2 -27.07 13.21 -5.12
CA LYS A 2 -26.10 13.35 -3.99
C LYS A 2 -26.59 12.76 -2.66
N ALA A 3 -27.89 12.48 -2.52
CA ALA A 3 -28.49 12.03 -1.26
C ALA A 3 -28.54 10.50 -1.09
N THR A 4 -28.56 9.74 -2.19
CA THR A 4 -28.75 8.27 -2.16
C THR A 4 -27.48 7.46 -1.91
N VAL A 5 -26.29 8.05 -2.06
CA VAL A 5 -25.00 7.35 -1.82
C VAL A 5 -24.61 7.37 -0.34
N ASN A 6 -25.17 8.27 0.48
CA ASN A 6 -24.76 8.45 1.87
C ASN A 6 -25.49 7.55 2.89
N SER A 7 -26.51 6.80 2.45
CA SER A 7 -27.36 5.94 3.30
C SER A 7 -27.11 4.43 3.14
N GLU A 8 -26.29 3.99 2.18
CA GLU A 8 -26.10 2.55 1.87
C GLU A 8 -24.92 1.89 2.60
N TYR A 9 -24.01 2.69 3.18
CA TYR A 9 -22.80 2.14 3.77
C TYR A 9 -22.96 1.84 5.27
N PRO A 10 -22.38 0.74 5.77
CA PRO A 10 -22.37 0.43 7.20
C PRO A 10 -21.90 1.63 8.02
N LYS A 11 -22.72 2.01 8.99
CA LYS A 11 -22.34 2.93 10.04
C LYS A 11 -22.69 2.24 11.35
N SER A 12 -21.70 1.60 11.95
CA SER A 12 -21.75 1.19 13.35
C SER A 12 -20.83 2.08 14.17
N GLU A 13 -20.88 1.95 15.49
CA GLU A 13 -19.91 2.61 16.38
C GLU A 13 -18.51 2.00 16.26
N ASN A 14 -18.38 0.83 15.60
CA ASN A 14 -17.13 0.10 15.45
C ASN A 14 -16.69 0.02 13.98
N ILE A 15 -15.66 0.79 13.65
CA ILE A 15 -15.07 0.86 12.30
C ILE A 15 -14.56 -0.50 11.84
N GLY A 16 -14.03 -1.33 12.74
CA GLY A 16 -13.55 -2.66 12.40
C GLY A 16 -14.65 -3.57 11.88
N SER A 17 -15.86 -3.52 12.46
CA SER A 17 -17.00 -4.26 11.92
C SER A 17 -17.50 -3.68 10.60
N ASP A 18 -17.47 -2.35 10.44
CA ASP A 18 -17.89 -1.69 9.21
C ASP A 18 -16.97 -2.08 8.05
N LEU A 19 -15.65 -2.04 8.25
CA LEU A 19 -14.65 -2.45 7.26
C LEU A 19 -14.78 -3.94 6.89
N LYS A 20 -15.04 -4.82 7.87
CA LYS A 20 -15.32 -6.24 7.59
C LYS A 20 -16.56 -6.44 6.75
N ARG A 21 -17.66 -5.74 7.08
CA ARG A 21 -18.90 -5.81 6.29
C ARG A 21 -18.69 -5.27 4.87
N ILE A 22 -17.91 -4.20 4.72
CA ILE A 22 -17.53 -3.67 3.41
C ILE A 22 -16.73 -4.70 2.61
N GLN A 23 -15.77 -5.36 3.25
CA GLN A 23 -14.98 -6.42 2.62
C GLN A 23 -15.86 -7.58 2.15
N GLU A 24 -16.82 -8.03 2.98
CA GLU A 24 -17.76 -9.10 2.61
C GLU A 24 -18.62 -8.71 1.41
N VAL A 25 -19.14 -7.48 1.40
CA VAL A 25 -19.90 -6.94 0.27
C VAL A 25 -19.03 -6.87 -0.98
N LEU A 26 -17.77 -6.45 -0.85
CA LEU A 26 -16.84 -6.37 -1.97
C LEU A 26 -16.54 -7.75 -2.56
N GLU A 27 -16.25 -8.75 -1.73
CA GLU A 27 -16.01 -10.12 -2.19
C GLU A 27 -17.26 -10.73 -2.84
N PHE A 28 -18.45 -10.47 -2.30
CA PHE A 28 -19.71 -10.87 -2.91
C PHE A 28 -19.93 -10.20 -4.28
N LYS A 29 -19.65 -8.89 -4.40
CA LYS A 29 -19.78 -8.19 -5.69
C LYS A 29 -18.72 -8.65 -6.70
N LYS A 30 -17.52 -8.96 -6.23
CA LYS A 30 -16.45 -9.54 -7.04
C LYS A 30 -16.82 -10.92 -7.59
N SER A 31 -17.44 -11.79 -6.79
CA SER A 31 -17.85 -13.11 -7.26
C SER A 31 -18.98 -13.04 -8.31
N LEU A 32 -19.83 -12.02 -8.23
CA LEU A 32 -20.91 -11.80 -9.20
C LEU A 32 -20.45 -11.11 -10.50
N TYR A 33 -19.62 -10.08 -10.38
CA TYR A 33 -19.36 -9.15 -11.49
C TYR A 33 -17.88 -8.95 -11.81
N GLY A 34 -16.96 -9.62 -11.12
CA GLY A 34 -15.52 -9.37 -11.22
C GLY A 34 -14.96 -9.47 -12.65
N GLU A 35 -15.22 -10.60 -13.32
CA GLU A 35 -14.75 -10.81 -14.70
C GLU A 35 -15.36 -9.82 -15.69
N ILE A 36 -16.64 -9.49 -15.49
CA ILE A 36 -17.39 -8.55 -16.33
C ILE A 36 -16.85 -7.13 -16.15
N LEU A 37 -16.53 -6.72 -14.92
CA LEU A 37 -15.99 -5.39 -14.64
C LEU A 37 -14.54 -5.24 -15.15
N GLN A 38 -13.71 -6.26 -14.97
CA GLN A 38 -12.32 -6.25 -15.43
C GLN A 38 -12.21 -6.20 -16.95
N GLN A 39 -13.06 -6.94 -17.66
CA GLN A 39 -13.05 -6.98 -19.13
C GLN A 39 -14.03 -5.97 -19.76
N SER A 40 -14.58 -5.04 -18.98
CA SER A 40 -15.58 -4.06 -19.44
C SER A 40 -16.73 -4.71 -20.24
N GLY A 41 -17.18 -5.88 -19.77
CA GLY A 41 -18.27 -6.63 -20.35
C GLY A 41 -17.91 -7.46 -21.58
N LEU A 42 -16.63 -7.61 -21.95
CA LEU A 42 -16.25 -8.36 -23.15
C LEU A 42 -16.89 -9.75 -23.22
N ALA A 43 -16.88 -10.50 -22.11
CA ALA A 43 -17.52 -11.81 -22.02
C ALA A 43 -19.02 -11.75 -22.40
N TRP A 44 -19.76 -10.80 -21.85
CA TRP A 44 -21.18 -10.60 -22.15
C TRP A 44 -21.42 -10.12 -23.59
N LYS A 45 -20.52 -9.30 -24.15
CA LYS A 45 -20.57 -8.89 -25.58
C LYS A 45 -20.38 -10.10 -26.49
N VAL A 46 -19.45 -11.01 -26.15
CA VAL A 46 -19.20 -12.26 -26.89
C VAL A 46 -20.43 -13.19 -26.87
N PHE A 47 -21.17 -13.23 -25.76
CA PHE A 47 -22.43 -13.98 -25.66
C PHE A 47 -23.64 -13.28 -26.29
N GLY A 48 -23.48 -12.10 -26.90
CA GLY A 48 -24.55 -11.36 -27.56
C GLY A 48 -25.51 -10.65 -26.60
N PHE A 49 -25.15 -10.49 -25.33
CA PHE A 49 -25.95 -9.70 -24.39
C PHE A 49 -25.81 -8.20 -24.68
N PRO A 50 -26.92 -7.44 -24.67
CA PRO A 50 -26.85 -5.99 -24.75
C PRO A 50 -26.26 -5.46 -23.46
N ILE A 51 -25.00 -5.01 -23.51
CA ILE A 51 -24.37 -4.35 -22.38
C ILE A 51 -24.60 -2.86 -22.52
N GLU A 52 -25.46 -2.35 -21.66
CA GLU A 52 -25.57 -0.92 -21.45
C GLU A 52 -24.33 -0.45 -20.64
N GLU A 53 -23.42 0.25 -21.31
CA GLU A 53 -22.16 0.75 -20.73
C GLU A 53 -22.39 1.68 -19.51
N THR A 54 -23.58 2.27 -19.43
CA THR A 54 -24.08 3.05 -18.29
C THR A 54 -24.11 2.24 -16.99
N TRP A 55 -24.41 0.95 -17.01
CA TRP A 55 -24.42 0.11 -15.80
C TRP A 55 -23.01 -0.23 -15.34
N ILE A 56 -22.11 -0.55 -16.27
CA ILE A 56 -20.70 -0.76 -15.96
C ILE A 56 -20.12 0.50 -15.33
N TYR A 57 -20.40 1.67 -15.93
CA TYR A 57 -19.99 2.95 -15.38
C TYR A 57 -20.58 3.19 -13.97
N ALA A 58 -21.88 2.96 -13.77
CA ALA A 58 -22.52 3.14 -12.48
C ALA A 58 -21.93 2.24 -11.38
N ILE A 59 -21.62 0.98 -11.70
CA ILE A 59 -20.98 0.05 -10.75
C ILE A 59 -19.55 0.49 -10.43
N LYS A 60 -18.77 0.90 -11.44
CA LYS A 60 -17.42 1.47 -11.22
C LYS A 60 -17.47 2.71 -10.33
N GLN A 61 -18.43 3.61 -10.54
CA GLN A 61 -18.64 4.79 -9.69
C GLN A 61 -19.05 4.42 -8.26
N TRP A 62 -19.92 3.42 -8.10
CA TRP A 62 -20.31 2.93 -6.78
C TRP A 62 -19.13 2.31 -6.02
N LEU A 63 -18.28 1.53 -6.70
CA LEU A 63 -17.06 0.96 -6.14
C LEU A 63 -16.05 2.06 -5.74
N PHE A 64 -15.86 3.09 -6.58
CA PHE A 64 -15.05 4.25 -6.20
C PHE A 64 -15.65 4.99 -4.98
N GLY A 65 -16.97 5.18 -4.96
CA GLY A 65 -17.67 5.78 -3.83
C GLY A 65 -17.45 5.02 -2.53
N LEU A 66 -17.47 3.69 -2.59
CA LEU A 66 -17.17 2.80 -1.46
C LEU A 66 -15.73 2.99 -0.96
N ALA A 67 -14.75 3.03 -1.86
CA ALA A 67 -13.35 3.28 -1.49
C ALA A 67 -13.16 4.66 -0.83
N PHE A 68 -13.74 5.72 -1.41
CA PHE A 68 -13.70 7.06 -0.83
C PHE A 68 -14.37 7.10 0.55
N HIS A 69 -15.48 6.39 0.71
CA HIS A 69 -16.17 6.29 2.00
C HIS A 69 -15.29 5.62 3.06
N CYS A 70 -14.64 4.49 2.73
CA CYS A 70 -13.71 3.81 3.64
C CYS A 70 -12.56 4.73 4.05
N SER A 71 -11.91 5.37 3.08
CA SER A 71 -10.79 6.28 3.35
C SER A 71 -11.23 7.49 4.19
N ALA A 72 -12.42 8.04 3.95
CA ALA A 72 -12.95 9.14 4.74
C ALA A 72 -13.26 8.71 6.18
N MET A 73 -13.90 7.55 6.38
CA MET A 73 -14.13 6.98 7.71
C MET A 73 -12.81 6.81 8.46
N MET A 74 -11.80 6.20 7.82
CA MET A 74 -10.51 5.95 8.45
C MET A 74 -9.77 7.25 8.80
N ASN A 75 -9.74 8.23 7.91
CA ASN A 75 -9.12 9.53 8.20
C ASN A 75 -9.81 10.26 9.36
N ASN A 76 -11.14 10.18 9.46
CA ASN A 76 -11.88 10.78 10.58
C ASN A 76 -11.50 10.14 11.92
N GLU A 77 -11.28 8.82 11.95
CA GLU A 77 -10.84 8.14 13.18
C GLU A 77 -9.40 8.44 13.55
N LEU A 78 -8.49 8.50 12.57
CA LEU A 78 -7.11 8.92 12.83
C LEU A 78 -7.04 10.35 13.38
N ASN A 79 -7.85 11.27 12.83
CA ASN A 79 -7.91 12.65 13.32
C ASN A 79 -8.43 12.76 14.77
N LYS A 80 -9.36 11.89 15.17
CA LYS A 80 -9.80 11.82 16.58
C LYS A 80 -8.69 11.34 17.49
N TYR A 81 -7.87 10.40 17.00
CA TYR A 81 -6.74 9.84 17.73
C TYR A 81 -5.63 10.89 17.96
N ASP A 82 -5.27 11.67 16.94
CA ASP A 82 -4.27 12.74 17.05
C ASP A 82 -4.63 13.80 18.12
N GLN A 83 -5.91 13.90 18.50
CA GLN A 83 -6.43 14.85 19.49
C GLN A 83 -6.56 14.26 20.91
N LEU A 84 -6.51 12.94 21.07
CA LEU A 84 -6.75 12.24 22.34
C LEU A 84 -5.43 11.67 22.90
N PHE A 85 -4.75 12.48 23.72
CA PHE A 85 -3.45 12.17 24.34
C PHE A 85 -3.42 11.01 25.37
N SER A 86 -4.39 10.10 25.39
CA SER A 86 -4.43 9.00 26.38
C SER A 86 -5.10 7.72 25.88
N VAL A 87 -4.93 7.36 24.61
CA VAL A 87 -5.50 6.11 24.09
C VAL A 87 -4.59 4.93 24.46
N ASP A 88 -5.21 3.86 24.97
CA ASP A 88 -4.59 2.57 25.26
C ASP A 88 -3.87 2.01 24.01
N ASP A 89 -2.62 1.55 24.17
CA ASP A 89 -1.79 0.99 23.09
C ASP A 89 -2.51 -0.15 22.32
N THR A 90 -3.42 -0.87 22.98
CA THR A 90 -4.24 -1.92 22.33
C THR A 90 -5.22 -1.35 21.30
N LYS A 91 -5.92 -0.27 21.65
CA LYS A 91 -6.87 0.40 20.74
C LYS A 91 -6.18 1.03 19.54
N ILE A 92 -4.95 1.51 19.74
CA ILE A 92 -4.14 2.07 18.66
C ILE A 92 -3.71 0.96 17.70
N ALA A 93 -3.32 -0.21 18.22
CA ALA A 93 -3.01 -1.36 17.38
C ALA A 93 -4.22 -1.81 16.54
N GLU A 94 -5.41 -1.88 17.15
CA GLU A 94 -6.66 -2.18 16.43
C GLU A 94 -6.97 -1.14 15.35
N LEU A 95 -6.77 0.15 15.65
CA LEU A 95 -6.94 1.23 14.68
C LEU A 95 -5.99 1.08 13.49
N MET A 96 -4.74 0.68 13.73
CA MET A 96 -3.74 0.48 12.69
C MET A 96 -3.99 -0.79 11.86
N ASP A 97 -4.58 -1.82 12.46
CA ASP A 97 -5.09 -2.97 11.71
C ASP A 97 -6.25 -2.58 10.79
N ASN A 98 -7.13 -1.67 11.23
CA ASN A 98 -8.20 -1.11 10.41
C ASN A 98 -7.64 -0.24 9.26
N VAL A 99 -6.57 0.52 9.50
CA VAL A 99 -5.85 1.26 8.45
C VAL A 99 -5.36 0.31 7.35
N ARG A 100 -4.68 -0.79 7.72
CA ARG A 100 -4.21 -1.81 6.77
C ARG A 100 -5.39 -2.43 5.99
N MET A 101 -6.49 -2.73 6.68
CA MET A 101 -7.69 -3.27 6.06
C MET A 101 -8.31 -2.29 5.05
N CYS A 102 -8.36 -1.00 5.38
CA CYS A 102 -8.86 0.05 4.47
C CYS A 102 -8.02 0.13 3.19
N ILE A 103 -6.68 0.14 3.31
CA ILE A 103 -5.77 0.18 2.15
C ILE A 103 -5.95 -1.07 1.28
N LYS A 104 -6.11 -2.25 1.90
CA LYS A 104 -6.39 -3.51 1.20
C LYS A 104 -7.69 -3.44 0.39
N ILE A 105 -8.79 -3.01 1.02
CA ILE A 105 -10.11 -2.83 0.37
C ILE A 105 -9.97 -1.90 -0.84
N THR A 106 -9.30 -0.75 -0.67
CA THR A 106 -9.06 0.19 -1.78
C THR A 106 -8.28 -0.47 -2.92
N SER A 107 -7.22 -1.25 -2.62
CA SER A 107 -6.45 -1.94 -3.68
C SER A 107 -7.31 -2.94 -4.46
N GLN A 108 -8.16 -3.71 -3.78
CA GLN A 108 -9.05 -4.68 -4.43
C GLN A 108 -10.09 -3.98 -5.31
N ILE A 109 -10.62 -2.85 -4.85
CA ILE A 109 -11.53 -2.02 -5.64
C ILE A 109 -10.83 -1.54 -6.92
N ILE A 110 -9.61 -0.99 -6.82
CA ILE A 110 -8.86 -0.53 -7.99
C ILE A 110 -8.59 -1.68 -8.97
N GLN A 111 -8.20 -2.87 -8.49
CA GLN A 111 -8.02 -4.06 -9.33
C GLN A 111 -9.29 -4.51 -10.05
N LEU A 112 -10.46 -4.36 -9.42
CA LEU A 112 -11.74 -4.73 -10.03
C LEU A 112 -12.18 -3.73 -11.10
N ILE A 113 -11.93 -2.45 -10.85
CA ILE A 113 -12.28 -1.38 -11.78
C ILE A 113 -11.32 -1.35 -12.98
N GLY A 114 -10.05 -1.69 -12.74
CA GLY A 114 -8.97 -1.68 -13.72
C GLY A 114 -8.49 -0.27 -14.07
N SER A 115 -8.69 0.71 -13.20
CA SER A 115 -8.21 2.08 -13.41
C SER A 115 -7.80 2.73 -12.08
N PRO A 116 -6.58 3.31 -11.99
CA PRO A 116 -6.11 4.01 -10.79
C PRO A 116 -6.89 5.32 -10.58
N ASN A 117 -6.84 5.83 -9.35
CA ASN A 117 -7.40 7.15 -9.03
C ASN A 117 -6.46 7.90 -8.10
N ASN A 118 -5.89 9.01 -8.59
CA ASN A 118 -4.89 9.78 -7.86
C ASN A 118 -5.35 10.23 -6.46
N LYS A 119 -6.64 10.56 -6.28
CA LYS A 119 -7.15 10.96 -4.96
C LYS A 119 -7.18 9.80 -3.98
N LEU A 120 -7.54 8.60 -4.43
CA LEU A 120 -7.47 7.40 -3.60
C LEU A 120 -6.02 6.98 -3.34
N THR A 121 -5.13 7.15 -4.32
CA THR A 121 -3.69 6.96 -4.16
C THR A 121 -3.15 7.82 -3.04
N LEU A 122 -3.36 9.14 -3.11
CA LEU A 122 -2.90 10.10 -2.10
C LEU A 122 -3.51 9.80 -0.73
N SER A 123 -4.81 9.49 -0.68
CA SER A 123 -5.46 9.13 0.59
C SER A 123 -4.87 7.86 1.21
N SER A 124 -4.58 6.85 0.39
CA SER A 124 -3.94 5.61 0.85
C SER A 124 -2.49 5.83 1.30
N ILE A 125 -1.76 6.73 0.64
CA ILE A 125 -0.41 7.14 1.06
C ILE A 125 -0.46 7.81 2.44
N VAL A 126 -1.41 8.73 2.68
CA VAL A 126 -1.57 9.36 4.00
C VAL A 126 -1.83 8.31 5.08
N LEU A 127 -2.76 7.38 4.84
CA LEU A 127 -3.07 6.29 5.77
C LEU A 127 -1.84 5.39 6.03
N ALA A 128 -1.07 5.08 4.99
CA ALA A 128 0.15 4.30 5.10
C ALA A 128 1.24 5.02 5.91
N THR A 129 1.42 6.32 5.71
CA THR A 129 2.33 7.16 6.50
C THR A 129 1.99 7.09 7.99
N SER A 130 0.70 7.21 8.33
CA SER A 130 0.25 7.10 9.73
C SER A 130 0.59 5.72 10.33
N TYR A 131 0.40 4.63 9.57
CA TYR A 131 0.78 3.30 10.01
C TYR A 131 2.28 3.16 10.25
N ILE A 132 3.11 3.62 9.31
CA ILE A 132 4.57 3.52 9.40
C ILE A 132 5.07 4.32 10.62
N ASN A 133 4.59 5.54 10.81
CA ASN A 133 4.98 6.38 11.95
C ASN A 133 4.57 5.74 13.29
N TRP A 134 3.39 5.14 13.38
CA TRP A 134 3.01 4.35 14.54
C TRP A 134 3.94 3.15 14.75
N GLY A 135 4.25 2.39 13.68
CA GLY A 135 5.17 1.26 13.73
C GLY A 135 6.55 1.66 14.24
N LEU A 136 7.09 2.79 13.76
CA LEU A 136 8.34 3.39 14.25
C LEU A 136 8.27 3.73 15.74
N SER A 137 7.20 4.36 16.20
CA SER A 137 6.98 4.64 17.64
C SER A 137 6.95 3.37 18.48
N GLN A 138 6.36 2.28 17.97
CA GLN A 138 6.36 1.00 18.67
C GLN A 138 7.77 0.42 18.76
N ILE A 139 8.58 0.52 17.69
CA ILE A 139 9.98 0.08 17.71
C ILE A 139 10.76 0.81 18.80
N ASP A 140 10.61 2.13 18.91
CA ASP A 140 11.24 2.95 19.96
C ASP A 140 10.86 2.49 21.37
N LYS A 141 9.58 2.17 21.61
CA LYS A 141 9.11 1.65 22.91
C LYS A 141 9.69 0.27 23.23
N ILE A 142 9.92 -0.55 22.20
CA ILE A 142 10.30 -1.96 22.34
C ILE A 142 11.81 -2.16 22.48
N GLU A 143 12.66 -1.26 21.99
CA GLU A 143 14.12 -1.34 22.18
C GLU A 143 14.53 -1.44 23.67
N ASN A 144 13.64 -1.04 24.58
CA ASN A 144 13.81 -1.18 26.03
C ASN A 144 13.55 -2.61 26.59
N LYS A 145 13.08 -3.57 25.77
CA LYS A 145 12.73 -4.95 26.18
C LYS A 145 13.37 -6.01 25.26
N ALA A 146 14.59 -6.43 25.61
CA ALA A 146 15.58 -7.11 24.75
C ALA A 146 15.20 -8.44 24.05
N ARG A 147 14.18 -9.20 24.48
CA ARG A 147 13.90 -10.56 23.92
C ARG A 147 12.72 -10.64 22.95
N SER A 148 11.87 -9.62 22.86
CA SER A 148 10.69 -9.62 21.95
C SER A 148 10.78 -8.58 20.81
N ALA A 149 11.87 -7.81 20.78
CA ALA A 149 12.03 -6.69 19.87
C ALA A 149 12.13 -7.13 18.41
N GLU A 150 12.90 -8.18 18.14
CA GLU A 150 13.18 -8.66 16.79
C GLU A 150 11.91 -9.19 16.10
N VAL A 151 11.12 -10.01 16.79
CA VAL A 151 9.88 -10.57 16.25
C VAL A 151 8.84 -9.47 15.99
N ARG A 152 8.75 -8.48 16.88
CA ARG A 152 7.83 -7.34 16.70
C ARG A 152 8.26 -6.41 15.57
N LEU A 153 9.56 -6.13 15.45
CA LEU A 153 10.13 -5.36 14.35
C LEU A 153 9.88 -6.06 13.02
N MET A 154 10.14 -7.37 12.95
CA MET A 154 9.82 -8.18 11.76
C MET A 154 8.34 -8.08 11.41
N HIS A 155 7.45 -8.23 12.39
CA HIS A 155 6.00 -8.12 12.16
C HIS A 155 5.60 -6.72 11.66
N ILE A 156 6.15 -5.64 12.21
CA ILE A 156 5.87 -4.26 11.76
C ILE A 156 6.34 -4.07 10.31
N CYS A 157 7.59 -4.42 10.02
CA CYS A 157 8.15 -4.27 8.68
C CYS A 157 7.46 -5.20 7.65
N ASP A 158 6.98 -6.38 8.05
CA ASP A 158 6.18 -7.27 7.20
C ASP A 158 4.82 -6.66 6.85
N ASN A 159 4.16 -6.02 7.83
CA ASN A 159 2.95 -5.27 7.57
C ASN A 159 3.20 -4.06 6.65
N ILE A 160 4.33 -3.37 6.79
CA ILE A 160 4.73 -2.30 5.86
C ILE A 160 4.89 -2.88 4.45
N ASN A 161 5.48 -4.06 4.30
CA ASN A 161 5.60 -4.72 2.98
C ASN A 161 4.23 -5.00 2.35
N HIS A 162 3.27 -5.50 3.14
CA HIS A 162 1.91 -5.69 2.67
C HIS A 162 1.23 -4.38 2.27
N ILE A 163 1.41 -3.31 3.04
CA ILE A 163 0.91 -1.98 2.69
C ILE A 163 1.52 -1.50 1.37
N LEU A 164 2.84 -1.59 1.21
CA LEU A 164 3.54 -1.19 -0.03
C LEU A 164 3.05 -1.96 -1.25
N HIS A 165 2.81 -3.26 -1.10
CA HIS A 165 2.21 -4.08 -2.16
C HIS A 165 0.84 -3.54 -2.58
N HIS A 166 -0.04 -3.26 -1.62
CA HIS A 166 -1.35 -2.67 -1.92
C HIS A 166 -1.26 -1.27 -2.51
N LEU A 167 -0.31 -0.43 -2.06
CA LEU A 167 -0.10 0.89 -2.64
C LEU A 167 0.40 0.83 -4.08
N ARG A 168 1.26 -0.14 -4.44
CA ARG A 168 1.71 -0.37 -5.83
C ARG A 168 0.50 -0.66 -6.74
N ILE A 169 -0.40 -1.51 -6.27
CA ILE A 169 -1.65 -1.83 -6.99
C ILE A 169 -2.52 -0.58 -7.18
N ILE A 170 -2.64 0.27 -6.15
CA ILE A 170 -3.45 1.48 -6.21
C ILE A 170 -2.84 2.54 -7.15
N GLN A 171 -1.51 2.59 -7.23
CA GLN A 171 -0.77 3.53 -8.09
C GLN A 171 -0.79 3.18 -9.57
N ASP A 172 -0.97 1.90 -9.92
CA ASP A 172 -0.92 1.39 -11.29
C ASP A 172 0.34 1.83 -12.05
N VAL A 173 1.49 1.33 -11.59
CA VAL A 173 2.81 1.60 -12.19
C VAL A 173 2.90 1.11 -13.65
N ASP A 174 2.08 0.12 -14.05
CA ASP A 174 2.08 -0.41 -15.42
C ASP A 174 1.22 0.45 -16.40
N GLY A 175 0.39 1.36 -15.89
CA GLY A 175 -0.37 2.35 -16.67
C GLY A 175 0.34 3.70 -16.87
N GLN A 176 1.56 3.86 -16.35
CA GLN A 176 2.29 5.14 -16.36
C GLN A 176 2.88 5.56 -17.72
N ASP A 177 2.73 4.77 -18.77
CA ASP A 177 3.06 5.19 -20.14
C ASP A 177 2.22 6.40 -20.63
N SER A 178 1.17 6.80 -19.88
CA SER A 178 0.31 7.94 -20.23
C SER A 178 0.62 9.27 -19.53
N TYR A 179 1.55 9.35 -18.57
CA TYR A 179 1.79 10.58 -17.81
C TYR A 179 2.94 11.48 -18.32
N MET A 180 3.70 11.03 -19.32
CA MET A 180 4.73 11.86 -19.96
C MET A 180 4.23 12.73 -21.13
N VAL A 181 2.90 12.76 -21.40
CA VAL A 181 2.30 13.50 -22.54
C VAL A 181 1.64 14.83 -22.14
N TYR A 182 1.59 15.21 -20.86
CA TYR A 182 1.09 16.53 -20.45
C TYR A 182 2.17 17.63 -20.54
N ASN A 183 2.72 17.81 -21.74
CA ASN A 183 3.31 19.07 -22.18
C ASN A 183 2.44 19.61 -23.33
N HIS A 184 1.43 20.43 -22.96
CA HIS A 184 0.82 21.53 -23.73
C HIS A 184 -0.70 21.62 -23.49
N GLY A 185 -1.14 22.73 -22.91
CA GLY A 185 -2.56 23.09 -22.81
C GLY A 185 -2.83 24.11 -21.71
N ASP A 186 -2.76 25.38 -22.08
CA ASP A 186 -2.98 26.57 -21.26
C ASP A 186 -4.26 26.58 -20.40
N ASN A 187 -4.20 27.33 -19.30
CA ASN A 187 -5.29 27.88 -18.45
C ASN A 187 -5.76 27.13 -17.18
N GLN A 188 -4.87 26.85 -16.20
CA GLN A 188 -5.28 26.57 -14.81
C GLN A 188 -4.19 26.84 -13.73
N GLY A 189 -3.40 27.90 -13.91
CA GLY A 189 -2.09 28.11 -13.28
C GLY A 189 -1.99 28.52 -11.79
N LEU A 190 -3.07 28.57 -11.00
CA LEU A 190 -2.96 28.91 -9.55
C LEU A 190 -3.55 27.87 -8.60
N PHE A 191 -4.69 27.28 -8.94
CA PHE A 191 -5.25 26.17 -8.15
C PHE A 191 -4.43 24.87 -8.29
N SER A 192 -3.81 24.66 -9.46
CA SER A 192 -2.96 23.49 -9.71
C SER A 192 -1.66 23.49 -8.92
N GLN A 193 -1.10 24.66 -8.61
CA GLN A 193 0.19 24.75 -7.90
C GLN A 193 0.05 24.40 -6.41
N PHE A 194 -1.04 24.81 -5.75
CA PHE A 194 -1.30 24.46 -4.36
C PHE A 194 -1.58 22.96 -4.20
N GLU A 195 -2.41 22.38 -5.08
CA GLU A 195 -2.67 20.94 -5.08
C GLU A 195 -1.39 20.14 -5.36
N LEU A 196 -0.56 20.58 -6.31
CA LEU A 196 0.72 19.95 -6.58
C LEU A 196 1.65 20.00 -5.37
N GLN A 197 1.76 21.14 -4.69
CA GLN A 197 2.55 21.27 -3.46
C GLN A 197 2.04 20.35 -2.35
N GLN A 198 0.72 20.24 -2.18
CA GLN A 198 0.14 19.34 -1.19
C GLN A 198 0.43 17.87 -1.51
N ASN A 199 0.33 17.47 -2.78
CA ASN A 199 0.62 16.11 -3.23
C ASN A 199 2.10 15.75 -3.05
N LEU A 200 2.99 16.69 -3.36
CA LEU A 200 4.43 16.55 -3.14
C LEU A 200 4.73 16.36 -1.65
N LYS A 201 4.14 17.19 -0.78
CA LYS A 201 4.29 17.07 0.67
C LYS A 201 3.80 15.73 1.22
N ILE A 202 2.67 15.23 0.73
CA ILE A 202 2.15 13.89 1.12
C ILE A 202 3.16 12.80 0.75
N THR A 203 3.70 12.86 -0.47
CA THR A 203 4.67 11.89 -0.99
C THR A 203 6.01 11.99 -0.25
N GLU A 204 6.48 13.21 0.03
CA GLU A 204 7.70 13.48 0.79
C GLU A 204 7.59 12.92 2.20
N ASN A 205 6.51 13.20 2.92
CA ASN A 205 6.27 12.67 4.26
C ASN A 205 6.30 11.13 4.28
N PHE A 206 5.62 10.51 3.31
CA PHE A 206 5.61 9.05 3.19
C PHE A 206 7.02 8.49 2.91
N SER A 207 7.75 9.11 1.98
CA SER A 207 9.12 8.71 1.65
C SER A 207 10.06 8.87 2.85
N GLY A 208 9.92 9.95 3.63
CA GLY A 208 10.68 10.17 4.86
C GLY A 208 10.41 9.10 5.90
N SER A 209 9.14 8.75 6.12
CA SER A 209 8.75 7.65 7.02
C SER A 209 9.31 6.30 6.58
N LEU A 210 9.34 6.00 5.28
CA LEU A 210 9.94 4.77 4.76
C LEU A 210 11.46 4.73 4.93
N VAL A 211 12.14 5.86 4.66
CA VAL A 211 13.59 5.98 4.87
C VAL A 211 13.92 5.77 6.34
N GLU A 212 13.18 6.41 7.25
CA GLU A 212 13.36 6.23 8.69
C GLU A 212 13.14 4.77 9.11
N ALA A 213 12.08 4.11 8.61
CA ALA A 213 11.85 2.68 8.86
C ALA A 213 13.01 1.80 8.38
N GLY A 214 13.58 2.10 7.21
CA GLY A 214 14.78 1.44 6.70
C GLY A 214 16.02 1.69 7.55
N LEU A 215 16.24 2.94 7.99
CA LEU A 215 17.37 3.30 8.88
C LEU A 215 17.26 2.58 10.22
N ARG A 216 16.09 2.56 10.86
CA ARG A 216 15.88 1.84 12.13
C ARG A 216 16.08 0.33 11.97
N LEU A 217 15.67 -0.25 10.85
CA LEU A 217 15.95 -1.65 10.53
C LEU A 217 17.47 -1.89 10.43
N CYS A 218 18.20 -1.03 9.73
CA CYS A 218 19.66 -1.10 9.62
C CYS A 218 20.36 -0.94 10.99
N GLU A 219 19.97 0.04 11.79
CA GLU A 219 20.49 0.24 13.14
C GLU A 219 20.29 -1.01 14.00
N HIS A 220 19.10 -1.61 13.95
CA HIS A 220 18.81 -2.83 14.70
C HIS A 220 19.66 -4.03 14.27
N ILE A 221 19.99 -4.14 12.98
CA ILE A 221 20.89 -5.19 12.45
C ILE A 221 22.33 -4.99 12.95
N THR A 222 22.79 -3.75 13.00
CA THR A 222 24.18 -3.42 13.34
C THR A 222 24.49 -3.48 14.83
N LYS A 223 23.48 -3.45 15.72
CA LYS A 223 23.68 -3.54 17.17
C LYS A 223 24.20 -4.94 17.57
N PRO A 224 25.31 -5.03 18.34
CA PRO A 224 25.88 -6.31 18.76
C PRO A 224 24.92 -7.05 19.73
N LYS A 225 24.52 -8.27 19.36
CA LYS A 225 23.58 -9.10 20.14
C LYS A 225 24.33 -9.83 21.25
N ILE A 226 24.43 -9.22 22.43
CA ILE A 226 25.29 -9.71 23.52
C ILE A 226 24.71 -10.95 24.26
N ASN A 227 23.44 -11.34 24.07
CA ASN A 227 22.82 -12.43 24.87
C ASN A 227 21.76 -13.29 24.16
N SER A 228 21.87 -13.52 22.84
CA SER A 228 21.07 -14.59 22.20
C SER A 228 21.85 -15.90 22.25
N VAL A 229 21.55 -16.71 23.27
CA VAL A 229 21.86 -18.14 23.27
C VAL A 229 21.39 -18.72 21.92
N THR A 230 22.36 -19.26 21.19
CA THR A 230 22.26 -20.07 19.97
C THR A 230 20.96 -20.88 19.84
N GLY A 231 20.36 -21.04 18.64
CA GLY A 231 20.94 -20.80 17.31
C GLY A 231 19.95 -21.10 16.18
N PRO A 232 20.36 -21.72 15.06
CA PRO A 232 21.67 -21.71 14.39
C PRO A 232 21.72 -20.55 13.37
N ALA A 233 22.67 -20.55 12.43
CA ALA A 233 22.76 -19.62 11.30
C ALA A 233 21.42 -19.25 10.60
N ASN A 234 20.37 -20.07 10.76
CA ASN A 234 19.03 -19.84 10.23
C ASN A 234 18.35 -18.55 10.73
N PHE A 235 18.56 -18.07 11.96
CA PHE A 235 17.91 -16.82 12.39
C PHE A 235 18.50 -15.60 11.69
N LEU A 236 19.83 -15.56 11.56
CA LEU A 236 20.52 -14.53 10.81
C LEU A 236 20.13 -14.59 9.32
N TYR A 237 20.01 -15.80 8.77
CA TYR A 237 19.54 -16.03 7.40
C TYR A 237 18.10 -15.54 7.20
N MET A 238 17.16 -15.94 8.05
CA MET A 238 15.76 -15.49 8.02
C MET A 238 15.65 -13.97 8.13
N TYR A 239 16.46 -13.35 8.99
CA TYR A 239 16.47 -11.90 9.15
C TYR A 239 17.09 -11.19 7.93
N SER A 240 18.14 -11.76 7.33
CA SER A 240 18.73 -11.22 6.10
C SER A 240 17.78 -11.32 4.89
N GLU A 241 17.09 -12.46 4.74
CA GLU A 241 16.08 -12.66 3.70
C GLU A 241 14.93 -11.68 3.88
N PHE A 242 14.53 -11.41 5.12
CA PHE A 242 13.51 -10.44 5.46
C PHE A 242 13.91 -9.00 5.07
N VAL A 243 15.14 -8.59 5.38
CA VAL A 243 15.65 -7.25 5.04
C VAL A 243 15.72 -7.08 3.52
N VAL A 244 16.19 -8.10 2.80
CA VAL A 244 16.20 -8.10 1.33
C VAL A 244 14.78 -8.00 0.78
N LYS A 245 13.80 -8.74 1.34
CA LYS A 245 12.38 -8.63 0.97
C LYS A 245 11.84 -7.22 1.19
N PHE A 246 12.16 -6.59 2.32
CA PHE A 246 11.74 -5.23 2.62
C PHE A 246 12.31 -4.22 1.62
N VAL A 247 13.62 -4.26 1.38
CA VAL A 247 14.29 -3.37 0.43
C VAL A 247 13.76 -3.59 -1.00
N ASN A 248 13.62 -4.84 -1.43
CA ASN A 248 13.04 -5.16 -2.74
C ASN A 248 11.62 -4.60 -2.86
N ARG A 249 10.79 -4.71 -1.83
CA ARG A 249 9.43 -4.19 -1.84
C ARG A 249 9.38 -2.66 -1.95
N VAL A 250 10.30 -1.95 -1.29
CA VAL A 250 10.44 -0.50 -1.42
C VAL A 250 10.88 -0.12 -2.84
N ILE A 251 11.84 -0.85 -3.42
CA ILE A 251 12.31 -0.65 -4.81
C ILE A 251 11.17 -0.90 -5.80
N GLU A 252 10.45 -2.02 -5.65
CA GLU A 252 9.27 -2.38 -6.45
C GLU A 252 8.21 -1.27 -6.42
N TYR A 253 7.89 -0.77 -5.23
CA TYR A 253 6.94 0.33 -5.07
C TYR A 253 7.42 1.63 -5.74
N SER A 254 8.70 1.95 -5.64
CA SER A 254 9.28 3.17 -6.24
C SER A 254 9.26 3.19 -7.77
N GLY A 255 8.88 2.10 -8.44
CA GLY A 255 8.94 1.98 -9.91
C GLY A 255 10.37 1.92 -10.46
N MET A 256 11.39 1.93 -9.59
CA MET A 256 12.79 1.83 -9.99
C MET A 256 13.20 0.42 -10.43
N GLU A 257 12.28 -0.55 -10.45
CA GLU A 257 12.53 -1.93 -10.86
C GLU A 257 13.18 -1.98 -12.26
N GLN A 258 12.65 -1.23 -13.23
CA GLN A 258 13.24 -1.15 -14.58
C GLN A 258 14.63 -0.50 -14.59
N LEU A 259 14.84 0.55 -13.79
CA LEU A 259 16.14 1.23 -13.66
C LEU A 259 17.19 0.34 -12.98
N VAL A 260 16.79 -0.39 -11.94
CA VAL A 260 17.65 -1.33 -11.21
C VAL A 260 17.95 -2.56 -12.07
N GLU A 261 16.97 -3.10 -12.78
CA GLU A 261 17.16 -4.19 -13.73
C GLU A 261 18.12 -3.80 -14.86
N GLN A 262 17.96 -2.59 -15.43
CA GLN A 262 18.90 -2.04 -16.41
C GLN A 262 20.32 -1.91 -15.86
N ARG A 263 20.49 -1.51 -14.59
CA ARG A 263 21.81 -1.44 -13.92
C ARG A 263 22.38 -2.81 -13.58
N MET A 264 21.53 -3.80 -13.32
CA MET A 264 21.95 -5.17 -12.99
C MET A 264 22.28 -6.00 -14.24
N ARG A 265 21.70 -5.71 -15.41
CA ARG A 265 22.00 -6.43 -16.68
C ARG A 265 23.49 -6.51 -17.02
N PRO A 266 24.30 -5.44 -16.94
CA PRO A 266 25.75 -5.51 -17.16
C PRO A 266 26.46 -6.43 -16.17
N LEU A 267 26.05 -6.40 -14.90
CA LEU A 267 26.59 -7.22 -13.81
C LEU A 267 26.27 -8.70 -14.01
N ILE A 268 25.02 -9.03 -14.35
CA ILE A 268 24.58 -10.39 -14.69
C ILE A 268 25.31 -10.89 -15.95
N LYS A 269 25.49 -10.04 -16.96
CA LYS A 269 26.26 -10.37 -18.16
C LYS A 269 27.73 -10.64 -17.82
N SER A 270 28.32 -9.85 -16.95
CA SER A 270 29.69 -10.04 -16.47
C SER A 270 29.84 -11.35 -15.68
N LEU A 271 28.89 -11.66 -14.80
CA LEU A 271 28.85 -12.92 -14.06
C LEU A 271 28.70 -14.14 -14.97
N ARG A 272 27.79 -14.08 -15.96
CA ARG A 272 27.63 -15.15 -16.95
C ARG A 272 28.88 -15.33 -17.82
N ASN A 273 29.57 -14.24 -18.16
CA ASN A 273 30.83 -14.30 -18.90
C ASN A 273 31.95 -14.92 -18.04
N MET A 274 32.00 -14.62 -16.75
CA MET A 274 32.93 -15.24 -15.81
C MET A 274 32.61 -16.72 -15.59
N GLU A 275 31.33 -17.08 -15.49
CA GLU A 275 30.86 -18.46 -15.40
C GLU A 275 31.20 -19.27 -16.66
N ALA A 276 31.00 -18.69 -17.85
CA ALA A 276 31.40 -19.29 -19.12
C ALA A 276 32.92 -19.38 -19.32
N ALA A 277 33.69 -18.56 -18.61
CA ALA A 277 35.16 -18.59 -18.63
C ALA A 277 35.75 -19.57 -17.60
N LEU A 278 34.94 -20.10 -16.68
CA LEU A 278 35.37 -21.18 -15.81
C LEU A 278 35.42 -22.49 -16.62
N PRO A 279 36.51 -23.27 -16.53
CA PRO A 279 36.58 -24.55 -17.20
C PRO A 279 35.47 -25.46 -16.68
N ALA A 280 34.69 -26.04 -17.60
CA ALA A 280 33.69 -27.04 -17.28
C ALA A 280 34.34 -28.18 -16.51
N VAL A 281 33.83 -28.45 -15.30
CA VAL A 281 34.14 -29.67 -14.54
C VAL A 281 33.16 -30.75 -14.95
#